data_AF-A0A1F1EEW2-F1
#
_entry.id   AF-A0A1F1EEW2-F1
#
_cell.length_a   1.000
_cell.length_b   1.000
_cell.length_c   1.000
_cell.angle_alpha   90.00
_cell.angle_beta   90.00
_cell.angle_gamma   90.00
#
_symmetry.space_group_name_H-M   'P 1'
#
loop_
_entity.id
_entity.type
_entity.pdbx_description
1 polymer ?
#
loop_
_entity_poly.entity_id
_entity_poly.type
_entity_poly.pdbx_seq_one_letter_code
_entity_poly.pdbx_strand_id
1 'polypeptide(L)'
;MTMRDAAQKAGFNQSAFTRWKNGAKADPEFVVKFARAFDLNVLQALVEAELISQNEADLREVHIGGVNLTDASPRQLAEEFLRRMNDAESQLLESTDAAPRASVSSLHDRDQLVERINAGLEPVAAQETTEPLEENQP
;
A
#
# COMPACT_ATOMS: atom_id res chain seq x y z
N MET A 1 -3.92 10.97 -22.25
CA MET A 1 -3.77 11.98 -21.17
C MET A 1 -3.47 13.32 -21.80
N THR A 2 -4.26 14.37 -21.55
CA THR A 2 -4.02 15.67 -22.18
C THR A 2 -3.02 16.50 -21.37
N MET A 3 -2.29 17.41 -22.03
CA MET A 3 -1.29 18.28 -21.35
C MET A 3 -1.91 19.19 -20.28
N ARG A 4 -3.23 19.40 -20.35
CA ARG A 4 -3.97 20.17 -19.34
C ARG A 4 -4.17 19.35 -18.06
N ASP A 5 -4.46 18.06 -18.20
CA ASP A 5 -4.58 17.13 -17.07
C ASP A 5 -3.25 16.96 -16.34
N ALA A 6 -2.14 16.90 -17.10
CA ALA A 6 -0.78 16.88 -16.60
C ALA A 6 -0.45 18.11 -15.72
N ALA A 7 -0.70 19.30 -16.26
CA ALA A 7 -0.42 20.57 -15.59
C ALA A 7 -1.30 20.76 -14.34
N GLN A 8 -2.58 20.37 -14.42
CA GLN A 8 -3.51 20.45 -13.30
C GLN A 8 -3.17 19.45 -12.19
N LYS A 9 -2.78 18.22 -12.54
CA LYS A 9 -2.36 17.19 -11.58
C LYS A 9 -1.06 17.54 -10.86
N ALA A 10 -0.14 18.22 -11.53
CA ALA A 10 1.18 18.55 -11.02
C ALA A 10 1.31 19.97 -10.45
N GLY A 11 0.26 20.80 -10.55
CA GLY A 11 0.23 22.16 -10.02
C GLY A 11 1.22 23.12 -10.69
N PHE A 12 1.64 22.86 -11.94
CA PHE A 12 2.57 23.73 -12.66
C PHE A 12 1.88 24.59 -13.73
N ASN A 13 2.48 25.75 -14.01
CA ASN A 13 1.96 26.69 -14.97
C ASN A 13 2.23 26.20 -16.41
N GLN A 14 1.19 26.07 -17.24
CA GLN A 14 1.29 25.54 -18.62
C GLN A 14 2.34 26.28 -19.47
N SER A 15 2.52 27.57 -19.21
CA SER A 15 3.54 28.42 -19.86
C SER A 15 4.98 27.99 -19.53
N ALA A 16 5.26 27.46 -18.34
CA ALA A 16 6.58 26.97 -17.97
C ALA A 16 6.96 25.72 -18.78
N PHE A 17 6.00 24.81 -18.95
CA PHE A 17 6.17 23.62 -19.78
C PHE A 17 6.38 23.98 -21.26
N THR A 18 5.59 24.90 -21.82
CA THR A 18 5.79 25.35 -23.21
C THR A 18 7.15 26.00 -23.43
N ARG A 19 7.63 26.82 -22.47
CA ARG A 19 8.98 27.40 -22.54
C ARG A 19 10.06 26.34 -22.50
N TRP A 20 9.94 25.37 -21.59
CA TRP A 20 10.89 24.26 -21.51
C TRP A 20 10.90 23.39 -22.77
N LYS A 21 9.72 23.04 -23.30
CA LYS A 21 9.57 22.33 -24.59
C LYS A 21 10.21 23.10 -25.75
N ASN A 22 10.19 24.42 -25.71
CA ASN A 22 10.81 25.30 -26.71
C ASN A 22 12.32 25.52 -26.47
N GLY A 23 12.95 24.74 -25.58
CA GLY A 23 14.39 24.76 -25.35
C GLY A 23 14.86 25.75 -24.28
N ALA A 24 13.95 26.37 -23.52
CA ALA A 24 14.37 27.13 -22.34
C ALA A 24 14.87 26.18 -21.24
N LYS A 25 15.90 26.57 -20.49
CA LYS A 25 16.33 25.81 -19.30
C LYS A 25 15.15 25.60 -18.36
N ALA A 26 14.93 24.35 -17.95
CA ALA A 26 13.90 24.00 -17.00
C ALA A 26 14.22 24.59 -15.63
N ASP A 27 13.19 24.95 -14.88
CA ASP A 27 13.33 25.23 -13.45
C ASP A 27 13.46 23.89 -12.69
N PRO A 28 14.48 23.68 -11.85
CA PRO A 28 14.61 22.46 -11.05
C PRO A 28 13.35 22.14 -10.23
N GLU A 29 12.69 23.15 -9.66
CA GLU A 29 11.46 22.95 -8.88
C GLU A 29 10.35 22.37 -9.76
N PHE A 30 10.27 22.84 -11.00
CA PHE A 30 9.33 22.34 -11.99
C PHE A 30 9.59 20.87 -12.35
N VAL A 31 10.85 20.50 -12.59
CA VAL A 31 11.23 19.13 -12.98
C VAL A 31 10.93 18.13 -11.87
N VAL A 32 11.18 18.49 -10.61
CA VAL A 32 10.85 17.65 -9.45
C VAL A 32 9.34 17.47 -9.29
N LYS A 33 8.55 18.54 -9.43
CA LYS A 33 7.07 18.46 -9.37
C LYS A 33 6.52 17.61 -10.51
N PHE A 34 7.06 17.77 -11.71
CA PHE A 34 6.72 16.96 -12.87
C PHE A 34 7.01 15.48 -12.60
N ALA A 35 8.23 15.14 -12.17
CA ALA A 35 8.60 13.75 -11.89
C ALA A 35 7.66 13.10 -10.87
N ARG A 36 7.34 13.80 -9.77
CA ARG A 36 6.44 13.29 -8.71
C ARG A 36 4.99 13.12 -9.18
N ALA A 37 4.47 14.02 -10.00
CA ALA A 37 3.08 13.93 -10.48
C ALA A 37 2.84 12.75 -11.44
N PHE A 38 3.92 12.26 -12.04
CA PHE A 38 3.95 11.17 -13.00
C PHE A 38 4.63 9.90 -12.48
N ASP A 39 4.96 9.85 -11.18
CA ASP A 39 5.66 8.71 -10.54
C ASP A 39 6.96 8.31 -11.27
N LEU A 40 7.68 9.29 -11.81
CA LEU A 40 8.97 9.11 -12.47
C LEU A 40 10.12 9.27 -11.48
N ASN A 41 11.25 8.64 -11.79
CA ASN A 41 12.48 8.85 -11.04
C ASN A 41 12.93 10.33 -11.17
N VAL A 42 13.06 10.99 -10.02
CA VAL A 42 13.41 12.42 -9.95
C VAL A 42 14.80 12.70 -10.50
N LEU A 43 15.78 11.82 -10.20
CA LEU A 43 17.15 11.98 -10.69
C LEU A 43 17.19 11.80 -12.21
N GLN A 44 16.50 10.80 -12.75
CA GLN A 44 16.39 10.63 -14.21
C GLN A 44 15.78 11.88 -14.85
N ALA A 45 14.69 12.40 -14.30
CA ALA A 45 14.05 13.60 -14.83
C ALA A 45 14.97 14.83 -14.82
N LEU A 46 15.81 14.98 -13.79
CA LEU A 46 16.79 16.06 -13.68
C LEU A 46 17.95 15.90 -14.68
N VAL A 47 18.36 14.67 -14.97
CA VAL A 47 19.35 14.35 -16.03
C VAL A 47 18.79 14.67 -17.41
N GLU A 48 17.57 14.23 -17.73
CA GLU A 48 16.91 14.49 -19.02
C GLU A 48 16.61 15.98 -19.22
N ALA A 49 16.45 16.74 -18.13
CA ALA A 49 16.31 18.19 -18.16
C ALA A 49 17.65 18.93 -18.29
N GLU A 50 18.77 18.22 -18.42
CA GLU A 50 20.15 18.75 -18.49
C GLU A 50 20.53 19.62 -17.27
N LEU A 51 19.87 19.42 -16.13
CA LEU A 51 20.14 20.16 -14.90
C LEU A 51 21.29 19.56 -14.10
N ILE A 52 21.48 18.25 -14.22
CA ILE A 52 22.60 17.49 -13.69
C ILE A 52 23.08 16.52 -14.77
N SER A 53 24.33 16.12 -14.71
CA SER A 53 24.91 15.08 -15.56
C SER A 53 24.54 13.68 -15.04
N GLN A 54 24.62 12.67 -15.92
CA GLN A 54 24.45 11.26 -15.51
C GLN A 54 25.45 10.85 -14.42
N ASN A 55 26.66 11.40 -14.46
CA ASN A 55 27.70 11.13 -13.46
C ASN A 55 27.38 11.76 -12.11
N GLU A 56 26.85 12.99 -12.09
CA GLU A 56 26.37 13.65 -10.87
C GLU A 56 25.15 12.98 -10.27
N ALA A 57 24.30 12.41 -11.12
CA ALA A 57 23.13 11.69 -10.67
C ALA A 57 23.48 10.34 -10.00
N ASP A 58 24.73 9.85 -10.15
CA ASP A 58 25.23 8.52 -9.71
C ASP A 58 24.06 7.54 -9.60
N LEU A 59 23.33 7.39 -10.72
CA LEU A 59 22.06 6.66 -10.81
C LEU A 59 22.33 5.20 -10.47
N ARG A 60 22.53 4.92 -9.19
CA ARG A 60 22.51 3.60 -8.62
C ARG A 60 21.07 3.21 -8.75
N GLU A 61 20.78 2.44 -9.79
CA GLU A 61 19.70 1.48 -9.70
C GLU A 61 19.88 0.80 -8.34
N VAL A 62 18.98 1.13 -7.42
CA VAL A 62 18.80 0.34 -6.21
C VAL A 62 18.21 -0.95 -6.72
N HIS A 63 19.09 -1.84 -7.18
CA HIS A 63 18.81 -3.26 -7.20
C HIS A 63 18.54 -3.59 -5.75
N ILE A 64 17.26 -3.61 -5.39
CA ILE A 64 16.80 -4.17 -4.14
C ILE A 64 17.28 -5.61 -4.24
N GLY A 65 18.44 -5.92 -3.64
CA GLY A 65 19.15 -7.17 -3.88
C GLY A 65 18.17 -8.34 -3.80
N GLY A 66 18.05 -9.09 -4.89
CA GLY A 66 16.98 -10.06 -5.05
C GLY A 66 16.83 -10.50 -6.50
N VAL A 67 16.11 -11.60 -6.69
CA VAL A 67 15.74 -12.06 -8.02
C VAL A 67 14.53 -11.23 -8.49
N ASN A 68 14.48 -10.84 -9.77
CA ASN A 68 13.28 -10.22 -10.33
C ASN A 68 12.06 -11.11 -10.05
N LEU A 69 10.88 -10.51 -9.85
CA LEU A 69 9.66 -11.27 -9.56
C LEU A 69 9.36 -12.34 -10.62
N THR A 70 9.70 -12.07 -11.88
CA THR A 70 9.52 -12.99 -13.01
C THR A 70 10.51 -14.17 -13.02
N ASP A 71 11.68 -13.97 -12.43
CA ASP A 71 12.78 -14.94 -12.44
C ASP A 71 12.89 -15.67 -11.08
N ALA A 72 12.13 -15.24 -10.09
CA ALA A 72 12.14 -15.79 -8.74
C ALA A 72 11.55 -17.20 -8.71
N SER A 73 12.27 -18.13 -8.08
CA SER A 73 11.73 -19.47 -7.83
C SER A 73 10.54 -19.41 -6.86
N PRO A 74 9.60 -20.37 -6.91
CA PRO A 74 8.48 -20.43 -5.97
C PRO A 74 8.90 -20.42 -4.49
N ARG A 75 10.06 -21.00 -4.19
CA ARG A 75 10.65 -20.98 -2.84
C ARG A 75 11.04 -19.58 -2.40
N GLN A 76 11.71 -18.83 -3.26
CA GLN A 76 12.12 -17.45 -2.97
C GLN A 76 10.90 -16.53 -2.80
N LEU A 77 9.83 -16.76 -3.58
CA LEU A 77 8.57 -16.04 -3.42
C LEU A 77 7.90 -16.34 -2.06
N ALA A 78 7.87 -17.61 -1.66
CA ALA A 78 7.30 -18.00 -0.38
C ALA A 78 8.10 -17.43 0.81
N GLU A 79 9.43 -17.45 0.74
CA GLU A 79 10.30 -16.86 1.76
C GLU A 79 10.10 -15.35 1.89
N GLU A 80 10.03 -14.62 0.77
CA GLU A 80 9.76 -13.17 0.77
C GLU A 80 8.35 -12.85 1.27
N PHE A 81 7.36 -13.66 0.92
CA PHE A 81 5.98 -13.50 1.42
C PHE A 81 5.91 -13.66 2.94
N LEU A 82 6.53 -14.72 3.49
CA LEU A 82 6.59 -14.95 4.93
C LEU A 82 7.33 -13.82 5.65
N ARG A 83 8.45 -13.36 5.09
CA ARG A 83 9.19 -12.21 5.62
C ARG A 83 8.30 -10.97 5.72
N ARG A 84 7.56 -10.64 4.66
CA ARG A 84 6.64 -9.49 4.64
C ARG A 84 5.51 -9.61 5.65
N MET A 85 4.97 -10.80 5.87
CA MET A 85 3.97 -11.03 6.91
C MET A 85 4.54 -10.71 8.29
N ASN A 86 5.74 -11.19 8.60
CA ASN A 86 6.39 -10.94 9.89
C ASN A 86 6.76 -9.46 10.08
N ASP A 87 7.23 -8.78 9.02
CA ASP A 87 7.54 -7.34 9.07
C ASP A 87 6.25 -6.52 9.33
N ALA A 88 5.13 -6.89 8.70
CA ALA A 88 3.84 -6.24 8.92
C ALA A 88 3.28 -6.47 10.33
N GLU A 89 3.44 -7.69 10.87
CA GLU A 89 3.07 -8.01 12.25
C GLU A 89 3.93 -7.20 13.25
N SER A 90 5.23 -7.10 13.01
CA SER A 90 6.15 -6.32 13.84
C SER A 90 5.81 -4.82 13.83
N GLN A 91 5.47 -4.27 12.67
CA GLN A 91 5.04 -2.86 12.55
C GLN A 91 3.70 -2.60 13.25
N LEU A 92 2.76 -3.55 13.23
CA LEU A 92 1.51 -3.45 13.99
C LEU A 92 1.77 -3.41 15.50
N LEU A 93 2.69 -4.23 16.00
CA LEU A 93 3.08 -4.25 17.41
C LEU A 93 3.77 -2.95 17.83
N GLU A 94 4.72 -2.44 17.04
CA GLU A 94 5.39 -1.15 17.32
C GLU A 94 4.43 0.06 17.28
N SER A 95 3.41 0.00 16.43
CA SER A 95 2.40 1.07 16.32
C SER A 95 1.49 1.16 17.56
N THR A 96 1.42 0.12 18.39
CA THR A 96 0.59 0.10 19.62
C THR A 96 1.26 0.74 20.84
N ASP A 97 2.56 1.00 20.78
CA ASP A 97 3.33 1.55 21.92
C ASP A 97 3.44 3.11 21.89
N ALA A 98 2.91 3.75 20.84
CA ALA A 98 2.87 5.21 20.69
C ALA A 98 1.48 5.80 21.01
N ALA A 99 1.19 5.95 22.32
CA ALA A 99 0.10 6.72 22.95
C ALA A 99 -1.34 6.15 22.92
N PRO A 100 -2.12 6.35 24.00
CA PRO A 100 -3.34 5.59 24.27
C PRO A 100 -4.50 6.14 23.44
N ARG A 101 -4.98 5.35 22.49
CA ARG A 101 -6.22 5.63 21.79
C ARG A 101 -7.19 4.49 22.01
N ALA A 102 -8.22 4.82 22.78
CA ALA A 102 -9.53 4.19 22.94
C ALA A 102 -9.62 2.74 22.45
N SER A 103 -9.71 1.85 23.43
CA SER A 103 -10.10 0.44 23.35
C SER A 103 -10.84 0.08 22.07
N VAL A 104 -10.09 -0.39 21.07
CA VAL A 104 -10.66 -1.18 19.99
C VAL A 104 -10.90 -2.55 20.60
N SER A 105 -12.18 -2.91 20.71
CA SER A 105 -12.67 -4.15 21.32
C SER A 105 -11.83 -5.33 20.87
N SER A 106 -11.13 -5.89 21.85
CA SER A 106 -10.21 -7.00 21.70
C SER A 106 -10.95 -8.23 21.18
N LEU A 107 -10.25 -9.04 20.39
CA LEU A 107 -10.59 -10.43 20.09
C LEU A 107 -10.87 -11.30 21.34
N HIS A 108 -10.72 -10.77 22.57
CA HIS A 108 -11.26 -11.28 23.83
C HIS A 108 -12.80 -11.38 23.88
N ASP A 109 -13.55 -10.72 22.98
CA ASP A 109 -15.01 -10.78 23.01
C ASP A 109 -15.56 -12.18 22.66
N ARG A 110 -14.79 -13.03 21.96
CA ARG A 110 -15.24 -14.38 21.61
C ARG A 110 -15.33 -15.31 22.82
N ASP A 111 -14.35 -15.25 23.73
CA ASP A 111 -14.37 -16.11 24.92
C ASP A 111 -15.41 -15.63 25.94
N GLN A 112 -15.57 -14.30 26.07
CA GLN A 112 -16.63 -13.72 26.91
C GLN A 112 -18.04 -14.01 26.39
N LEU A 113 -18.22 -14.08 25.07
CA LEU A 113 -19.49 -14.50 24.46
C LEU A 113 -19.81 -15.96 24.81
N VAL A 114 -18.82 -16.84 24.73
CA VAL A 114 -18.99 -18.27 25.09
C VAL A 114 -19.34 -18.42 26.58
N GLU A 115 -18.67 -17.68 27.47
CA GLU A 115 -19.00 -17.70 28.90
C GLU A 115 -20.41 -17.16 29.20
N ARG A 116 -20.84 -16.09 28.51
CA ARG A 116 -22.19 -15.52 28.68
C ARG A 116 -23.30 -16.42 28.15
N ILE A 117 -23.05 -17.16 27.07
CA ILE A 117 -23.97 -18.20 26.57
C ILE A 117 -24.09 -19.34 27.60
N ASN A 118 -22.97 -19.83 28.13
CA ASN A 118 -22.98 -20.89 29.13
C ASN A 118 -23.60 -20.44 30.48
N ALA A 119 -23.49 -19.16 30.81
CA ALA A 119 -24.13 -18.56 31.98
C ALA A 119 -25.62 -18.21 31.76
N GLY A 120 -26.17 -18.44 30.56
CA GLY A 120 -27.58 -18.17 30.22
C GLY A 120 -27.93 -16.68 30.12
N LEU A 121 -26.94 -15.81 29.94
CA LEU A 121 -27.11 -14.35 29.89
C LEU A 121 -27.30 -13.81 28.47
N GLU A 122 -27.05 -14.62 27.44
CA GLU A 122 -27.32 -14.31 26.03
C GLU A 122 -28.60 -15.04 25.56
N PRO A 123 -29.59 -14.34 24.97
CA PRO A 123 -30.75 -14.97 24.37
C PRO A 123 -30.33 -15.65 23.07
N VAL A 124 -29.93 -16.92 23.16
CA VAL A 124 -29.77 -17.76 21.96
C VAL A 124 -31.16 -17.91 21.36
N ALA A 125 -31.37 -17.44 20.13
CA ALA A 125 -32.58 -17.73 19.39
C ALA A 125 -32.74 -19.26 19.39
N ALA A 126 -33.65 -19.75 20.23
CA ALA A 126 -34.00 -21.16 20.24
C ALA A 126 -34.41 -21.48 18.81
N GLN A 127 -33.73 -22.44 18.18
CA GLN A 127 -34.25 -23.04 16.98
C GLN A 127 -35.65 -23.53 17.35
N GLU A 128 -36.68 -22.90 16.78
CA GLU A 128 -38.04 -23.43 16.89
C GLU A 128 -37.95 -24.90 16.55
N THR A 129 -38.53 -25.74 17.40
CA THR A 129 -38.57 -27.19 17.21
C THR A 129 -39.11 -27.47 15.82
N THR A 130 -38.22 -27.72 14.87
CA THR A 130 -38.60 -28.21 13.56
C THR A 130 -39.21 -29.57 13.78
N GLU A 131 -40.43 -29.76 13.26
CA GLU A 131 -41.13 -31.04 13.33
C GLU A 131 -40.20 -32.17 12.85
N PRO A 132 -40.21 -33.34 13.51
CA PRO A 132 -39.38 -34.45 13.10
C PRO A 132 -39.70 -34.81 11.64
N LEU A 133 -38.66 -34.89 10.82
CA LEU A 133 -38.78 -35.32 9.43
C LEU A 133 -39.41 -36.72 9.42
N GLU A 134 -40.57 -36.87 8.77
CA GLU A 134 -41.17 -38.19 8.52
C GLU A 134 -40.21 -39.02 7.67
N GLU A 135 -39.61 -40.02 8.32
CA GLU A 135 -38.73 -40.99 7.71
C GLU A 135 -39.59 -41.96 6.88
N ASN A 136 -39.75 -41.67 5.59
CA ASN A 136 -40.32 -42.66 4.66
C ASN A 136 -39.33 -43.82 4.51
N GLN A 137 -39.57 -44.91 5.22
CA GLN A 137 -39.01 -46.24 4.95
C GLN A 137 -40.16 -47.24 4.75
N PRO A 138 -39.97 -48.32 3.97
CA PRO A 138 -39.55 -48.42 2.57
C PRO A 138 -40.72 -48.51 1.57
#